data_AF-A0A353P7J9-F1
#
_entry.id   AF-A0A353P7J9-F1
#
_cell.length_a   1.000
_cell.length_b   1.000
_cell.length_c   1.000
_cell.angle_alpha   90.00
_cell.angle_beta   90.00
_cell.angle_gamma   90.00
#
_symmetry.space_group_name_H-M   'P 1'
#
loop_
_entity.id
_entity.type
_entity.pdbx_description
1 polymer ?
#
loop_
_entity_poly.entity_id
_entity_poly.type
_entity_poly.pdbx_seq_one_letter_code
_entity_poly.pdbx_strand_id
1 'polypeptide(L)'
;MAENEKTIPKSLMTAGPTLHYSHANVSGCYFLAVCVYYFTAVFWSKLLTGKLVCPVFPGPIYLEKLIFSPLSIFEYPAQIFVMGLLLGILIAVPILASQLMSFKYSLLFIITLAFVAGLPGLAIAVLLGAFAAAVRPLRFRSRIIAFVLCTSPTLIYFGLFGGAKNTDSLKWAMSYAPWFDGFLNAMALAGLVLLIGHFTRYRPSLIWTTSFAVLTITVFVFQDGINLSELDYQLYIANNNPETVKEFQNISIADGLDNVLKSPKRNSYFQPPFYPVETIALRGVLKREIQNRLLLDRWPEWFHGSGATAYQGRRRQLLRQYDKFISPDKQWWKPEILHSTLLKSRARIRRMPIALYYKAMLSELSPELNVLVEKEVLHFYDDYPHRENLPIWHRLFSEFPDSPESIEARWRRAIHLAGMEEFTHAQEMTDQGLAMIEKQLEKIAGMSLNEAESIIRKPSKTVITEYDLKRLKRKFQYLQSLISNGNLSSDKLNRRLTAEFILLNPHDVYYKKQLDYLLEQAGPNSPLADNIILAQTMLISDVIQRAEQLGKVAKNFPGTDGGVHAKFEQASVKLTIWKEQQLSDGEKEKYLAEAQSGLQIFLKDYPNSYLAEMAQEKLSVLPSK
;
A
#
# COMPACT_ATOMS: atom_id res chain seq x y z
N MET A 1 -70.45 48.14 -16.25
CA MET A 1 -69.34 48.04 -15.28
C MET A 1 -68.82 46.62 -15.30
N ALA A 2 -67.76 46.36 -16.06
CA ALA A 2 -67.04 45.08 -16.01
C ALA A 2 -65.84 45.30 -15.10
N GLU A 3 -65.87 44.69 -13.91
CA GLU A 3 -64.72 44.67 -13.01
C GLU A 3 -63.56 43.95 -13.70
N ASN A 4 -62.45 44.67 -13.88
CA ASN A 4 -61.18 44.12 -14.30
C ASN A 4 -60.69 43.17 -13.20
N GLU A 5 -61.03 41.89 -13.32
CA GLU A 5 -60.51 40.82 -12.47
C GLU A 5 -58.97 40.86 -12.60
N LYS A 6 -58.29 41.43 -11.58
CA LYS A 6 -56.84 41.46 -11.51
C LYS A 6 -56.34 40.02 -11.51
N THR A 7 -55.96 39.54 -12.69
CA THR A 7 -55.34 38.24 -12.86
C THR A 7 -54.04 38.23 -12.08
N ILE A 8 -54.09 37.70 -10.85
CA ILE A 8 -52.91 37.55 -10.02
C ILE A 8 -51.90 36.72 -10.82
N PRO A 9 -50.69 37.25 -11.07
CA PRO A 9 -49.71 36.56 -11.89
C PRO A 9 -49.44 35.19 -11.28
N LYS A 10 -49.72 34.15 -12.08
CA LYS A 10 -49.53 32.76 -11.71
C LYS A 10 -48.06 32.55 -11.34
N SER A 11 -47.76 32.31 -10.07
CA SER A 11 -46.39 32.00 -9.58
C SER A 11 -45.72 30.95 -10.47
N LEU A 12 -44.51 31.22 -10.96
CA LEU A 12 -43.73 30.32 -11.81
C LEU A 12 -43.54 28.94 -11.17
N MET A 13 -43.33 28.92 -9.84
CA MET A 13 -43.20 27.70 -9.04
C MET A 13 -44.55 27.30 -8.45
N THR A 14 -44.80 26.00 -8.44
CA THR A 14 -46.08 25.43 -7.99
C THR A 14 -45.91 24.58 -6.73
N ALA A 15 -46.85 24.74 -5.79
CA ALA A 15 -46.95 23.87 -4.62
C ALA A 15 -47.31 22.43 -5.04
N GLY A 16 -46.67 21.45 -4.41
CA GLY A 16 -46.85 20.03 -4.64
C GLY A 16 -48.06 19.46 -3.88
N PRO A 17 -48.57 18.28 -4.29
CA PRO A 17 -49.75 17.65 -3.69
C PRO A 17 -49.58 17.28 -2.21
N THR A 18 -48.35 17.12 -1.73
CA THR A 18 -48.09 16.73 -0.34
C THR A 18 -48.35 17.87 0.65
N LEU A 19 -48.44 19.12 0.16
CA LEU A 19 -48.75 20.29 1.00
C LEU A 19 -50.23 20.40 1.39
N HIS A 20 -51.09 19.47 0.95
CA HIS A 20 -52.48 19.37 1.42
C HIS A 20 -52.62 18.68 2.80
N TYR A 21 -51.56 18.04 3.31
CA TYR A 21 -51.55 17.45 4.65
C TYR A 21 -51.19 18.49 5.72
N SER A 22 -51.42 18.15 7.00
CA SER A 22 -51.08 19.06 8.11
C SER A 22 -49.60 19.43 8.10
N HIS A 23 -49.31 20.71 8.36
CA HIS A 23 -47.94 21.24 8.37
C HIS A 23 -47.01 20.43 9.29
N ALA A 24 -47.48 20.07 10.49
CA ALA A 24 -46.70 19.26 11.42
C ALA A 24 -46.28 17.90 10.84
N ASN A 25 -47.19 17.21 10.14
CA ASN A 25 -46.89 15.92 9.52
C ASN A 25 -45.91 16.06 8.34
N VAL A 26 -46.12 17.07 7.49
CA VAL A 26 -45.22 17.36 6.37
C VAL A 26 -43.81 17.69 6.88
N SER A 27 -43.69 18.57 7.87
CA SER A 27 -42.41 18.96 8.47
C SER A 27 -41.71 17.79 9.16
N GLY A 28 -42.44 16.95 9.91
CA GLY A 28 -41.88 15.77 10.56
C GLY A 28 -41.36 14.74 9.55
N CYS A 29 -42.15 14.41 8.52
CA CYS A 29 -41.72 13.50 7.46
C CYS A 29 -40.55 14.08 6.63
N TYR A 30 -40.55 15.39 6.39
CA TYR A 30 -39.44 16.07 5.74
C TYR A 30 -38.15 15.96 6.56
N PHE A 31 -38.21 16.21 7.86
CA PHE A 31 -37.06 16.08 8.76
C PHE A 31 -36.49 14.65 8.75
N LEU A 32 -37.35 13.63 8.78
CA LEU A 32 -36.92 12.23 8.64
C LEU A 32 -36.25 11.96 7.28
N ALA A 33 -36.80 12.51 6.18
CA ALA A 33 -36.17 12.40 4.87
C ALA A 33 -34.77 13.04 4.86
N VAL A 34 -34.61 14.21 5.49
CA VAL A 34 -33.31 14.89 5.65
C VAL A 34 -32.33 14.02 6.44
N CYS A 35 -32.77 13.41 7.54
CA CYS A 35 -31.92 12.53 8.33
C CYS A 35 -31.43 11.32 7.51
N VAL A 36 -32.34 10.62 6.82
CA VAL A 36 -31.99 9.48 5.97
C VAL A 36 -31.02 9.91 4.87
N TYR A 37 -31.29 11.02 4.19
CA TYR A 37 -30.43 11.55 3.13
C TYR A 37 -29.04 11.95 3.65
N TYR A 38 -28.97 12.55 4.85
CA TYR A 38 -27.72 12.87 5.51
C TYR A 38 -26.90 11.61 5.82
N PHE A 39 -27.52 10.55 6.34
CA PHE A 39 -26.84 9.27 6.55
C PHE A 39 -26.37 8.63 5.25
N THR A 40 -27.15 8.71 4.17
CA THR A 40 -26.73 8.28 2.82
C THR A 40 -25.48 9.05 2.38
N ALA A 41 -25.46 10.38 2.55
CA ALA A 41 -24.33 11.22 2.18
C ALA A 41 -23.08 10.96 3.06
N VAL A 42 -23.26 10.73 4.35
CA VAL A 42 -22.18 10.33 5.27
C VAL A 42 -21.62 8.96 4.90
N PHE A 43 -22.47 7.99 4.59
CA PHE A 43 -22.04 6.65 4.17
C PHE A 43 -21.26 6.74 2.85
N TRP A 44 -21.75 7.50 1.88
CA TRP A 44 -21.02 7.81 0.65
C TRP A 44 -19.64 8.44 0.95
N SER A 45 -19.59 9.46 1.81
CA SER A 45 -18.33 10.12 2.23
C SER A 45 -17.35 9.13 2.87
N LYS A 46 -17.86 8.20 3.69
CA LYS A 46 -17.08 7.14 4.34
C LYS A 46 -16.52 6.15 3.32
N LEU A 47 -17.30 5.74 2.33
CA LEU A 47 -16.84 4.85 1.24
C LEU A 47 -15.70 5.48 0.44
N LEU A 48 -15.73 6.78 0.20
CA LEU A 48 -14.73 7.45 -0.64
C LEU A 48 -13.46 7.88 0.12
N THR A 49 -13.61 8.33 1.36
CA THR A 49 -12.53 9.04 2.06
C THR A 49 -12.10 8.37 3.37
N GLY A 50 -12.85 7.37 3.82
CA GLY A 50 -12.66 6.78 5.16
C GLY A 50 -13.15 7.65 6.31
N LYS A 51 -13.58 8.89 6.04
CA LYS A 51 -14.06 9.87 7.02
C LYS A 51 -15.58 10.03 6.91
N LEU A 52 -16.22 10.40 8.02
CA LEU A 52 -17.69 10.60 8.04
C LEU A 52 -18.11 11.88 7.32
N VAL A 53 -17.27 12.91 7.36
CA VAL A 53 -17.49 14.19 6.68
C VAL A 53 -16.17 14.59 6.04
N CYS A 54 -16.21 14.88 4.74
CA CYS A 54 -15.05 15.37 4.02
C CYS A 54 -15.40 16.68 3.33
N PRO A 55 -14.97 17.84 3.89
CA PRO A 55 -15.16 19.13 3.23
C PRO A 55 -14.19 19.35 2.05
N VAL A 56 -13.34 18.36 1.74
CA VAL A 56 -12.37 18.47 0.65
C VAL A 56 -13.07 18.13 -0.66
N PHE A 57 -13.28 19.15 -1.48
CA PHE A 57 -13.76 19.00 -2.84
C PHE A 57 -12.58 18.53 -3.70
N PRO A 58 -12.57 17.29 -4.22
CA PRO A 58 -11.57 16.89 -5.21
C PRO A 58 -11.68 17.71 -6.51
N GLY A 59 -12.72 18.54 -6.62
CA GLY A 59 -13.11 19.41 -7.73
C GLY A 59 -14.41 18.90 -8.38
N PRO A 60 -15.01 19.63 -9.33
CA PRO A 60 -16.36 19.32 -9.81
C PRO A 60 -16.48 18.09 -10.75
N ILE A 61 -15.35 17.55 -11.24
CA ILE A 61 -15.29 16.73 -12.47
C ILE A 61 -14.63 15.33 -12.24
N TYR A 62 -14.67 14.77 -11.03
CA TYR A 62 -13.83 13.61 -10.68
C TYR A 62 -14.56 12.26 -10.51
N LEU A 63 -15.67 12.01 -11.23
CA LEU A 63 -16.39 10.74 -11.13
C LEU A 63 -15.50 9.52 -11.44
N GLU A 64 -14.62 9.64 -12.44
CA GLU A 64 -13.65 8.59 -12.79
C GLU A 64 -12.80 8.12 -11.60
N LYS A 65 -12.37 9.01 -10.70
CA LYS A 65 -11.54 8.59 -9.56
C LYS A 65 -12.32 7.75 -8.56
N LEU A 66 -13.63 7.97 -8.45
CA LEU A 66 -14.50 7.32 -7.46
C LEU A 66 -14.74 5.84 -7.76
N ILE A 67 -14.56 5.41 -9.01
CA ILE A 67 -14.71 4.01 -9.44
C ILE A 67 -13.42 3.21 -9.34
N PHE A 68 -12.27 3.87 -9.20
CA PHE A 68 -10.95 3.23 -9.09
C PHE A 68 -10.39 3.29 -7.68
N SER A 69 -10.78 4.29 -6.88
CA SER A 69 -10.24 4.51 -5.54
C SER A 69 -11.31 5.04 -4.59
N PRO A 70 -11.34 4.57 -3.32
CA PRO A 70 -10.45 3.56 -2.74
C PRO A 70 -10.82 2.12 -3.13
N LEU A 71 -12.07 1.87 -3.52
CA LEU A 71 -12.55 0.56 -3.95
C LEU A 71 -12.72 0.55 -5.47
N SER A 72 -11.89 -0.21 -6.17
CA SER A 72 -12.02 -0.39 -7.61
C SER A 72 -13.22 -1.28 -7.94
N ILE A 73 -14.10 -0.85 -8.85
CA ILE A 73 -15.21 -1.68 -9.34
C ILE A 73 -14.73 -2.95 -10.08
N PHE A 74 -13.48 -2.93 -10.57
CA PHE A 74 -12.85 -4.07 -11.23
C PHE A 74 -12.27 -5.08 -10.25
N GLU A 75 -12.07 -4.68 -8.99
CA GLU A 75 -11.68 -5.58 -7.90
C GLU A 75 -12.89 -6.03 -7.08
N TYR A 76 -13.88 -5.15 -6.94
CA TYR A 76 -15.08 -5.35 -6.14
C TYR A 76 -16.35 -5.02 -6.94
N PRO A 77 -16.85 -5.94 -7.78
CA PRO A 77 -18.03 -5.68 -8.62
C PRO A 77 -19.29 -5.30 -7.83
N ALA A 78 -19.42 -5.76 -6.58
CA ALA A 78 -20.50 -5.36 -5.67
C ALA A 78 -20.56 -3.84 -5.47
N GLN A 79 -19.43 -3.13 -5.63
CA GLN A 79 -19.35 -1.68 -5.52
C GLN A 79 -20.21 -0.97 -6.58
N ILE A 80 -20.44 -1.59 -7.74
CA ILE A 80 -21.33 -1.06 -8.79
C ILE A 80 -22.74 -0.85 -8.22
N PHE A 81 -23.29 -1.88 -7.59
CA PHE A 81 -24.62 -1.85 -6.96
C PHE A 81 -24.65 -0.95 -5.73
N VAL A 82 -23.60 -0.98 -4.90
CA VAL A 82 -23.53 -0.11 -3.71
C VAL A 82 -23.58 1.35 -4.14
N MET A 83 -22.74 1.75 -5.09
CA MET A 83 -22.74 3.12 -5.62
C MET A 83 -24.04 3.46 -6.32
N GLY A 84 -24.58 2.56 -7.15
CA GLY A 84 -25.83 2.78 -7.86
C GLY A 84 -27.01 3.02 -6.92
N LEU A 85 -27.19 2.19 -5.89
CA LEU A 85 -28.27 2.37 -4.91
C LEU A 85 -28.14 3.70 -4.14
N LEU A 86 -26.92 4.08 -3.73
CA LEU A 86 -26.69 5.39 -3.07
C LEU A 86 -27.01 6.55 -4.01
N LEU A 87 -26.50 6.51 -5.24
CA LEU A 87 -26.77 7.53 -6.25
C LEU A 87 -28.27 7.63 -6.55
N GLY A 88 -28.98 6.51 -6.58
CA GLY A 88 -30.43 6.45 -6.74
C GLY A 88 -31.14 7.33 -5.71
N ILE A 89 -30.79 7.21 -4.43
CA ILE A 89 -31.31 8.06 -3.35
C ILE A 89 -30.87 9.51 -3.54
N LEU A 90 -29.57 9.73 -3.78
CA LEU A 90 -28.97 11.07 -3.87
C LEU A 90 -29.58 11.92 -5.00
N ILE A 91 -29.99 11.27 -6.10
CA ILE A 91 -30.63 11.91 -7.26
C ILE A 91 -32.15 12.04 -7.07
N ALA A 92 -32.83 10.96 -6.68
CA ALA A 92 -34.29 10.95 -6.70
C ALA A 92 -34.91 11.82 -5.59
N VAL A 93 -34.36 11.80 -4.37
CA VAL A 93 -34.97 12.47 -3.21
C VAL A 93 -35.12 13.99 -3.41
N PRO A 94 -34.10 14.75 -3.85
CA PRO A 94 -34.24 16.20 -4.02
C PRO A 94 -35.24 16.56 -5.13
N ILE A 95 -35.28 15.79 -6.21
CA ILE A 95 -36.21 16.00 -7.33
C ILE A 95 -37.64 15.67 -6.90
N LEU A 96 -37.85 14.54 -6.21
CA LEU A 96 -39.15 14.15 -5.65
C LEU A 96 -39.64 15.15 -4.60
N ALA A 97 -38.77 15.65 -3.72
CA ALA A 97 -39.11 16.68 -2.74
C ALA A 97 -39.56 17.97 -3.43
N SER A 98 -38.86 18.36 -4.51
CA SER A 98 -39.26 19.52 -5.31
C SER A 98 -40.62 19.34 -5.99
N GLN A 99 -40.86 18.16 -6.57
CA GLN A 99 -42.08 17.82 -7.31
C GLN A 99 -43.31 17.62 -6.40
N LEU A 100 -43.13 16.95 -5.25
CA LEU A 100 -44.20 16.55 -4.34
C LEU A 100 -44.51 17.60 -3.27
N MET A 101 -43.52 18.40 -2.87
CA MET A 101 -43.66 19.46 -1.87
C MET A 101 -43.43 20.84 -2.51
N SER A 102 -42.19 21.33 -2.56
CA SER A 102 -41.82 22.54 -3.30
C SER A 102 -40.29 22.60 -3.45
N PHE A 103 -39.80 23.41 -4.38
CA PHE A 103 -38.37 23.61 -4.58
C PHE A 103 -37.60 23.99 -3.31
N LYS A 104 -38.19 24.75 -2.38
CA LYS A 104 -37.52 25.13 -1.13
C LYS A 104 -37.11 23.92 -0.28
N TYR A 105 -37.91 22.86 -0.29
CA TYR A 105 -37.60 21.63 0.46
C TYR A 105 -36.44 20.84 -0.15
N SER A 106 -36.09 21.06 -1.43
CA SER A 106 -34.97 20.35 -2.06
C SER A 106 -33.59 20.92 -1.69
N LEU A 107 -33.52 22.21 -1.31
CA LEU A 107 -32.26 22.93 -1.11
C LEU A 107 -31.35 22.30 -0.05
N LEU A 108 -31.91 21.84 1.08
CA LEU A 108 -31.10 21.23 2.14
C LEU A 108 -30.46 19.91 1.69
N PHE A 109 -31.16 19.11 0.89
CA PHE A 109 -30.59 17.89 0.31
C PHE A 109 -29.46 18.23 -0.67
N ILE A 110 -29.63 19.26 -1.49
CA ILE A 110 -28.62 19.70 -2.46
C ILE A 110 -27.36 20.22 -1.75
N ILE A 111 -27.52 20.98 -0.67
CA ILE A 111 -26.40 21.41 0.19
C ILE A 111 -25.72 20.18 0.81
N THR A 112 -26.49 19.24 1.34
CA THR A 112 -25.93 18.00 1.91
C THR A 112 -25.15 17.20 0.86
N LEU A 113 -25.67 17.09 -0.36
CA LEU A 113 -25.01 16.42 -1.48
C LEU A 113 -23.68 17.10 -1.86
N ALA A 114 -23.68 18.44 -1.91
CA ALA A 114 -22.49 19.21 -2.24
C ALA A 114 -21.41 19.06 -1.15
N PHE A 115 -21.75 19.31 0.11
CA PHE A 115 -20.77 19.49 1.20
C PHE A 115 -20.48 18.24 2.02
N VAL A 116 -21.46 17.35 2.22
CA VAL A 116 -21.28 16.13 3.05
C VAL A 116 -20.82 14.97 2.18
N ALA A 117 -21.52 14.73 1.06
CA ALA A 117 -21.12 13.72 0.09
C ALA A 117 -19.93 14.16 -0.79
N GLY A 118 -19.62 15.46 -0.84
CA GLY A 118 -18.49 15.98 -1.61
C GLY A 118 -18.72 15.93 -3.13
N LEU A 119 -19.97 16.02 -3.60
CA LEU A 119 -20.35 15.88 -5.01
C LEU A 119 -20.96 17.19 -5.57
N PRO A 120 -20.19 18.29 -5.72
CA PRO A 120 -20.73 19.56 -6.17
C PRO A 120 -21.25 19.52 -7.62
N GLY A 121 -20.59 18.78 -8.51
CA GLY A 121 -21.04 18.63 -9.91
C GLY A 121 -22.40 17.94 -10.00
N LEU A 122 -22.59 16.84 -9.27
CA LEU A 122 -23.88 16.16 -9.18
C LEU A 122 -24.93 17.05 -8.50
N ALA A 123 -24.57 17.79 -7.46
CA ALA A 123 -25.47 18.71 -6.78
C ALA A 123 -26.02 19.80 -7.73
N ILE A 124 -25.19 20.34 -8.62
CA ILE A 124 -25.63 21.30 -9.66
C ILE A 124 -26.60 20.63 -10.64
N ALA A 125 -26.28 19.42 -11.13
CA ALA A 125 -27.17 18.70 -12.05
C ALA A 125 -28.52 18.38 -11.41
N VAL A 126 -28.51 17.93 -10.15
CA VAL A 126 -29.73 17.64 -9.36
C VAL A 126 -30.48 18.92 -9.00
N LEU A 127 -29.80 20.05 -8.76
CA LEU A 127 -30.43 21.35 -8.57
C LEU A 127 -31.20 21.80 -9.81
N LEU A 128 -30.61 21.67 -11.00
CA LEU A 128 -31.27 21.95 -12.27
C LEU A 128 -32.49 21.04 -12.48
N GLY A 129 -32.36 19.75 -12.18
CA GLY A 129 -33.47 18.80 -12.23
C GLY A 129 -34.59 19.12 -11.25
N ALA A 130 -34.24 19.45 -10.00
CA ALA A 130 -35.21 19.83 -8.97
C ALA A 130 -35.90 21.16 -9.32
N PHE A 131 -35.17 22.13 -9.86
CA PHE A 131 -35.74 23.38 -10.34
C PHE A 131 -36.72 23.14 -11.50
N ALA A 132 -36.31 22.36 -12.51
CA ALA A 132 -37.15 21.96 -13.63
C ALA A 132 -38.45 21.27 -13.16
N ALA A 133 -38.36 20.39 -12.16
CA ALA A 133 -39.52 19.69 -11.59
C ALA A 133 -40.54 20.61 -10.89
N ALA A 134 -40.11 21.80 -10.43
CA ALA A 134 -40.98 22.79 -9.78
C ALA A 134 -41.65 23.77 -10.76
N VAL A 135 -41.09 23.91 -11.97
CA VAL A 135 -41.46 24.91 -12.98
C VAL A 135 -42.66 24.41 -13.80
N ARG A 136 -43.71 25.24 -13.92
CA ARG A 136 -45.02 24.84 -14.51
C ARG A 136 -44.94 24.15 -15.88
N PRO A 137 -44.19 24.65 -16.89
CA PRO A 137 -44.11 24.03 -18.21
C PRO A 137 -43.68 22.55 -18.20
N LEU A 138 -42.84 22.15 -17.25
CA LEU A 138 -42.33 20.77 -17.15
C LEU A 138 -43.11 19.91 -16.15
N ARG A 139 -44.13 20.48 -15.50
CA ARG A 139 -45.01 19.77 -14.58
C ARG A 139 -46.15 19.09 -15.35
N PHE A 140 -45.79 18.06 -16.11
CA PHE A 140 -46.75 17.22 -16.84
C PHE A 140 -47.79 16.59 -15.91
N ARG A 141 -48.96 16.25 -16.47
CA ARG A 141 -50.01 15.50 -15.75
C ARG A 141 -49.49 14.17 -15.22
N SER A 142 -48.62 13.50 -15.99
CA SER A 142 -47.87 12.34 -15.52
C SER A 142 -46.63 12.79 -14.76
N ARG A 143 -46.65 12.58 -13.44
CA ARG A 143 -45.52 12.88 -12.56
C ARG A 143 -44.28 12.03 -12.88
N ILE A 144 -44.49 10.81 -13.40
CA ILE A 144 -43.41 9.89 -13.78
C ILE A 144 -42.64 10.47 -14.97
N ILE A 145 -43.34 10.90 -16.04
CA ILE A 145 -42.72 11.49 -17.22
C ILE A 145 -41.95 12.76 -16.85
N ALA A 146 -42.55 13.61 -16.01
CA ALA A 146 -41.89 14.81 -15.50
C ALA A 146 -40.60 14.48 -14.74
N PHE A 147 -40.62 13.45 -13.87
CA PHE A 147 -39.42 13.02 -13.14
C PHE A 147 -38.32 12.55 -14.10
N VAL A 148 -38.63 11.67 -15.06
CA VAL A 148 -37.67 11.16 -16.04
C VAL A 148 -37.02 12.31 -16.81
N LEU A 149 -37.80 13.27 -17.31
CA LEU A 149 -37.25 14.44 -18.01
C LEU A 149 -36.36 15.30 -17.11
N CYS A 150 -36.75 15.48 -15.84
CA CYS A 150 -35.98 16.26 -14.87
C CYS A 150 -34.68 15.56 -14.43
N THR A 151 -34.52 14.26 -14.65
CA THR A 151 -33.24 13.56 -14.41
C THR A 151 -32.22 13.71 -15.56
N SER A 152 -32.62 14.28 -16.70
CA SER A 152 -31.74 14.46 -17.87
C SER A 152 -30.43 15.24 -17.59
N PRO A 153 -30.38 16.31 -16.77
CA PRO A 153 -29.12 16.97 -16.46
C PRO A 153 -28.12 16.05 -15.75
N THR A 154 -28.63 15.13 -14.93
CA THR A 154 -27.81 14.14 -14.23
C THR A 154 -27.26 13.09 -15.19
N LEU A 155 -28.06 12.64 -16.16
CA LEU A 155 -27.61 11.70 -17.20
C LEU A 155 -26.52 12.33 -18.09
N ILE A 156 -26.68 13.60 -18.46
CA ILE A 156 -25.66 14.35 -19.21
C ILE A 156 -24.37 14.45 -18.39
N TYR A 157 -24.47 14.77 -17.09
CA TYR A 157 -23.32 14.82 -16.19
C TYR A 157 -22.57 13.47 -16.14
N PHE A 158 -23.29 12.36 -16.02
CA PHE A 158 -22.70 11.03 -16.06
C PHE A 158 -22.06 10.69 -17.41
N GLY A 159 -22.71 11.01 -18.53
CA GLY A 159 -22.16 10.77 -19.87
C GLY A 159 -20.87 11.53 -20.15
N LEU A 160 -20.74 12.76 -19.64
CA LEU A 160 -19.55 13.59 -19.87
C LEU A 160 -18.37 13.25 -18.95
N PHE A 161 -18.63 12.83 -17.72
CA PHE A 161 -17.61 12.73 -16.67
C PHE A 161 -17.45 11.34 -16.04
N GLY A 162 -18.36 10.40 -16.32
CA GLY A 162 -18.37 9.08 -15.72
C GLY A 162 -17.33 8.10 -16.30
N GLY A 163 -16.85 8.34 -17.52
CA GLY A 163 -15.98 7.42 -18.25
C GLY A 163 -14.49 7.53 -17.92
N ALA A 164 -13.81 6.38 -17.82
CA ALA A 164 -12.38 6.27 -17.55
C ALA A 164 -11.50 6.48 -18.80
N LYS A 165 -11.03 7.71 -19.06
CA LYS A 165 -10.53 8.15 -20.37
C LYS A 165 -9.21 7.50 -20.85
N ASN A 166 -8.50 6.76 -20.00
CA ASN A 166 -7.21 6.14 -20.30
C ASN A 166 -7.18 4.62 -20.08
N THR A 167 -8.28 3.93 -20.38
CA THR A 167 -8.40 2.47 -20.17
C THR A 167 -8.84 1.74 -21.43
N ASP A 168 -8.64 0.42 -21.46
CA ASP A 168 -9.11 -0.46 -22.54
C ASP A 168 -10.61 -0.22 -22.81
N SER A 169 -11.06 -0.30 -24.07
CA SER A 169 -12.44 0.03 -24.48
C SER A 169 -13.51 -0.64 -23.62
N LEU A 170 -13.27 -1.88 -23.18
CA LEU A 170 -14.17 -2.63 -22.32
C LEU A 170 -14.20 -2.09 -20.88
N LYS A 171 -13.05 -1.72 -20.31
CA LYS A 171 -12.96 -1.07 -18.99
C LYS A 171 -13.59 0.32 -19.05
N TRP A 172 -13.37 1.05 -20.12
CA TRP A 172 -14.04 2.34 -20.36
C TRP A 172 -15.56 2.17 -20.40
N ALA A 173 -16.10 1.17 -21.11
CA ALA A 173 -17.54 0.92 -21.13
C ALA A 173 -18.07 0.53 -19.74
N MET A 174 -17.40 -0.39 -19.05
CA MET A 174 -17.76 -0.85 -17.70
C MET A 174 -17.66 0.26 -16.65
N SER A 175 -16.81 1.27 -16.86
CA SER A 175 -16.68 2.43 -15.97
C SER A 175 -17.99 3.23 -15.82
N TYR A 176 -18.92 3.10 -16.77
CA TYR A 176 -20.24 3.72 -16.69
C TYR A 176 -21.28 2.92 -15.89
N ALA A 177 -21.00 1.66 -15.55
CA ALA A 177 -21.98 0.78 -14.91
C ALA A 177 -22.55 1.35 -13.59
N PRO A 178 -21.75 1.90 -12.65
CA PRO A 178 -22.30 2.47 -11.41
C PRO A 178 -23.22 3.67 -11.64
N TRP A 179 -22.90 4.49 -12.65
CA TRP A 179 -23.65 5.71 -12.97
C TRP A 179 -24.99 5.37 -13.62
N PHE A 180 -24.96 4.43 -14.56
CA PHE A 180 -26.15 3.93 -15.23
C PHE A 180 -27.05 3.18 -14.24
N ASP A 181 -26.48 2.30 -13.41
CA ASP A 181 -27.21 1.63 -12.32
C ASP A 181 -27.81 2.66 -11.34
N GLY A 182 -27.07 3.72 -11.00
CA GLY A 182 -27.59 4.81 -10.17
C GLY A 182 -28.77 5.56 -10.77
N PHE A 183 -28.74 5.81 -12.08
CA PHE A 183 -29.86 6.39 -12.82
C PHE A 183 -31.09 5.46 -12.83
N LEU A 184 -30.90 4.16 -13.10
CA LEU A 184 -31.97 3.17 -13.06
C LEU A 184 -32.60 3.07 -11.67
N ASN A 185 -31.78 3.04 -10.61
CA ASN A 185 -32.25 3.02 -9.23
C ASN A 185 -32.99 4.31 -8.85
N ALA A 186 -32.56 5.48 -9.34
CA ALA A 186 -33.30 6.73 -9.14
C ALA A 186 -34.71 6.67 -9.77
N MET A 187 -34.82 6.12 -10.99
CA MET A 187 -36.10 5.92 -11.66
C MET A 187 -36.98 4.89 -10.94
N ALA A 188 -36.41 3.77 -10.49
CA ALA A 188 -37.14 2.75 -9.76
C ALA A 188 -37.69 3.29 -8.42
N LEU A 189 -36.85 4.00 -7.65
CA LEU A 189 -37.23 4.64 -6.39
C LEU A 189 -38.34 5.67 -6.60
N ALA A 190 -38.20 6.55 -7.59
CA ALA A 190 -39.22 7.54 -7.92
C ALA A 190 -40.50 6.90 -8.44
N GLY A 191 -40.40 5.88 -9.30
CA GLY A 191 -41.53 5.10 -9.79
C GLY A 191 -42.33 4.50 -8.65
N LEU A 192 -41.67 3.86 -7.69
CA LEU A 192 -42.30 3.28 -6.50
C LEU A 192 -42.97 4.35 -5.63
N VAL A 193 -42.29 5.46 -5.34
CA VAL A 193 -42.86 6.57 -4.56
C VAL A 193 -44.07 7.20 -5.26
N LEU A 194 -44.00 7.41 -6.57
CA LEU A 194 -45.07 8.04 -7.34
C LEU A 194 -46.25 7.11 -7.59
N LEU A 195 -46.01 5.81 -7.79
CA LEU A 195 -47.03 4.78 -7.98
C LEU A 195 -47.82 4.57 -6.67
N ILE A 196 -47.13 4.29 -5.56
CA ILE A 196 -47.77 4.16 -4.25
C ILE A 196 -48.40 5.50 -3.85
N GLY A 197 -47.73 6.62 -4.15
CA GLY A 197 -48.25 7.96 -3.95
C GLY A 197 -49.55 8.21 -4.71
N HIS A 198 -49.70 7.71 -5.93
CA HIS A 198 -50.95 7.83 -6.67
C HIS A 198 -52.14 7.22 -5.91
N PHE A 199 -51.96 6.00 -5.37
CA PHE A 199 -53.00 5.30 -4.61
C PHE A 199 -53.21 5.86 -3.19
N THR A 200 -52.15 6.36 -2.56
CA THR A 200 -52.20 6.88 -1.18
C THR A 200 -52.37 8.39 -1.09
N ARG A 201 -52.65 9.07 -2.21
CA ARG A 201 -52.72 10.54 -2.32
C ARG A 201 -51.43 11.25 -1.85
N TYR A 202 -50.28 10.71 -2.24
CA TYR A 202 -48.94 11.28 -2.08
C TYR A 202 -48.60 11.62 -0.62
N ARG A 203 -48.75 10.63 0.28
CA ARG A 203 -48.41 10.79 1.70
C ARG A 203 -46.97 11.27 1.88
N PRO A 204 -46.72 12.25 2.78
CA PRO A 204 -45.38 12.82 2.98
C PRO A 204 -44.31 11.79 3.40
N SER A 205 -44.72 10.70 4.06
CA SER A 205 -43.82 9.68 4.58
C SER A 205 -43.13 8.84 3.49
N LEU A 206 -43.70 8.77 2.28
CA LEU A 206 -43.23 7.84 1.25
C LEU A 206 -41.77 8.03 0.87
N ILE A 207 -41.30 9.28 0.79
CA ILE A 207 -39.91 9.60 0.39
C ILE A 207 -38.91 8.99 1.38
N TRP A 208 -39.09 9.22 2.69
CA TRP A 208 -38.11 8.78 3.67
C TRP A 208 -38.19 7.27 3.90
N THR A 209 -39.38 6.67 3.90
CA THR A 209 -39.53 5.22 4.13
C THR A 209 -38.88 4.40 3.02
N THR A 210 -39.05 4.79 1.76
CA THR A 210 -38.47 4.07 0.62
C THR A 210 -36.97 4.28 0.55
N SER A 211 -36.49 5.50 0.78
CA SER A 211 -35.06 5.82 0.83
C SER A 211 -34.35 5.08 1.96
N PHE A 212 -34.98 4.94 3.13
CA PHE A 212 -34.44 4.20 4.26
C PHE A 212 -34.33 2.70 3.96
N ALA A 213 -35.34 2.12 3.31
CA ALA A 213 -35.30 0.72 2.88
C ALA A 213 -34.16 0.49 1.87
N VAL A 214 -34.02 1.35 0.86
CA VAL A 214 -32.92 1.28 -0.12
C VAL A 214 -31.56 1.41 0.59
N LEU A 215 -31.39 2.40 1.48
CA LEU A 215 -30.15 2.58 2.24
C LEU A 215 -29.80 1.33 3.06
N THR A 216 -30.79 0.70 3.69
CA THR A 216 -30.60 -0.53 4.47
C THR A 216 -30.11 -1.68 3.57
N ILE A 217 -30.74 -1.86 2.40
CA ILE A 217 -30.31 -2.84 1.39
C ILE A 217 -28.87 -2.54 0.95
N THR A 218 -28.55 -1.27 0.68
CA THR A 218 -27.20 -0.86 0.28
C THR A 218 -26.14 -1.21 1.31
N VAL A 219 -26.40 -0.93 2.59
CA VAL A 219 -25.48 -1.28 3.68
C VAL A 219 -25.28 -2.79 3.77
N PHE A 220 -26.35 -3.57 3.58
CA PHE A 220 -26.27 -5.03 3.57
C PHE A 220 -25.43 -5.56 2.39
N VAL A 221 -25.70 -5.10 1.16
CA VAL A 221 -24.94 -5.46 -0.05
C VAL A 221 -23.45 -5.08 0.12
N PHE A 222 -23.17 -3.92 0.69
CA PHE A 222 -21.79 -3.51 0.98
C PHE A 222 -21.13 -4.43 2.00
N GLN A 223 -21.81 -4.75 3.10
CA GLN A 223 -21.24 -5.55 4.17
C GLN A 223 -20.98 -7.00 3.76
N ASP A 224 -21.82 -7.58 2.90
CA ASP A 224 -21.67 -8.93 2.37
C ASP A 224 -20.62 -8.99 1.24
N GLY A 225 -20.67 -8.04 0.29
CA GLY A 225 -19.80 -8.07 -0.88
C GLY A 225 -18.39 -7.52 -0.68
N ILE A 226 -18.20 -6.54 0.22
CA ILE A 226 -16.92 -5.82 0.38
C ILE A 226 -16.50 -5.76 1.84
N ASN A 227 -17.37 -5.29 2.72
CA ASN A 227 -17.19 -4.99 4.14
C ASN A 227 -16.30 -3.77 4.48
N LEU A 228 -16.49 -3.24 5.70
CA LEU A 228 -15.74 -2.07 6.20
C LEU A 228 -14.25 -2.33 6.42
N SER A 229 -13.84 -3.58 6.71
CA SER A 229 -12.43 -3.91 6.90
C SER A 229 -11.65 -3.88 5.60
N GLU A 230 -12.24 -4.31 4.50
CA GLU A 230 -11.62 -4.26 3.18
C GLU A 230 -11.53 -2.81 2.69
N LEU A 231 -12.55 -1.98 2.94
CA LEU A 231 -12.48 -0.54 2.69
C LEU A 231 -11.34 0.13 3.46
N ASP A 232 -11.23 -0.11 4.77
CA ASP A 232 -10.15 0.46 5.58
C ASP A 232 -8.77 -0.06 5.11
N TYR A 233 -8.66 -1.33 4.69
CA TYR A 233 -7.44 -1.90 4.09
C TYR A 233 -7.05 -1.15 2.81
N GLN A 234 -8.00 -0.92 1.89
CA GLN A 234 -7.75 -0.22 0.64
C GLN A 234 -7.35 1.25 0.85
N LEU A 235 -7.94 1.90 1.85
CA LEU A 235 -7.64 3.28 2.21
C LEU A 235 -6.26 3.47 2.87
N TYR A 236 -5.85 2.54 3.73
CA TYR A 236 -4.69 2.75 4.60
C TYR A 236 -3.48 1.86 4.29
N ILE A 237 -3.70 0.69 3.66
CA ILE A 237 -2.66 -0.33 3.49
C ILE A 237 -2.34 -0.57 2.01
N ALA A 238 -3.34 -0.84 1.17
CA ALA A 238 -3.14 -1.40 -0.17
C ALA A 238 -2.22 -0.56 -1.08
N ASN A 239 -2.37 0.77 -1.05
CA ASN A 239 -1.58 1.69 -1.86
C ASN A 239 -0.31 2.20 -1.16
N ASN A 240 -0.01 1.67 0.01
CA ASN A 240 1.07 2.11 0.88
C ASN A 240 2.10 0.99 1.09
N ASN A 241 2.48 0.25 0.05
CA ASN A 241 3.61 -0.68 0.12
C ASN A 241 4.92 0.13 0.35
N PRO A 242 5.70 -0.14 1.42
CA PRO A 242 6.98 0.54 1.66
C PRO A 242 7.93 0.51 0.45
N GLU A 243 7.97 -0.60 -0.30
CA GLU A 243 8.89 -0.77 -1.44
C GLU A 243 8.57 0.14 -2.64
N THR A 244 7.32 0.61 -2.78
CA THR A 244 6.89 1.43 -3.92
C THR A 244 6.87 2.92 -3.61
N VAL A 245 7.12 3.31 -2.35
CA VAL A 245 7.10 4.70 -1.90
C VAL A 245 8.39 5.39 -2.33
N LYS A 246 8.25 6.49 -3.08
CA LYS A 246 9.36 7.21 -3.71
C LYS A 246 10.41 7.70 -2.70
N GLU A 247 9.98 8.10 -1.52
CA GLU A 247 10.86 8.62 -0.46
C GLU A 247 11.82 7.56 0.12
N PHE A 248 11.57 6.27 -0.15
CA PHE A 248 12.43 5.16 0.25
C PHE A 248 13.26 4.60 -0.91
N GLN A 249 13.13 5.18 -2.11
CA GLN A 249 14.02 4.86 -3.22
C GLN A 249 15.38 5.55 -3.02
N ASN A 250 16.37 5.15 -3.81
CA ASN A 250 17.70 5.75 -3.76
C ASN A 250 17.63 7.25 -4.07
N ILE A 251 18.00 8.08 -3.10
CA ILE A 251 17.99 9.54 -3.23
C ILE A 251 19.42 10.06 -3.11
N SER A 252 19.89 10.77 -4.13
CA SER A 252 21.17 11.49 -4.04
C SER A 252 21.07 12.62 -3.02
N ILE A 253 22.06 12.71 -2.13
CA ILE A 253 22.23 13.84 -1.20
C ILE A 253 23.29 14.84 -1.67
N ALA A 254 23.95 14.55 -2.81
CA ALA A 254 25.03 15.37 -3.35
C ALA A 254 24.59 16.82 -3.59
N ASP A 255 23.39 17.03 -4.14
CA ASP A 255 22.85 18.38 -4.40
C ASP A 255 22.60 19.15 -3.10
N GLY A 256 22.14 18.46 -2.05
CA GLY A 256 21.96 19.05 -0.73
C GLY A 256 23.30 19.51 -0.13
N LEU A 257 24.33 18.67 -0.24
CA LEU A 257 25.69 19.01 0.21
C LEU A 257 26.27 20.18 -0.59
N ASP A 258 26.10 20.16 -1.91
CA ASP A 258 26.53 21.22 -2.82
C ASP A 258 25.90 22.57 -2.46
N ASN A 259 24.59 22.58 -2.20
CA ASN A 259 23.88 23.78 -1.80
C ASN A 259 24.40 24.34 -0.46
N VAL A 260 24.71 23.48 0.50
CA VAL A 260 25.30 23.88 1.78
C VAL A 260 26.71 24.45 1.58
N LEU A 261 27.55 23.81 0.76
CA LEU A 261 28.93 24.24 0.50
C LEU A 261 29.01 25.54 -0.33
N LYS A 262 28.00 25.81 -1.17
CA LYS A 262 27.87 27.04 -1.97
C LYS A 262 27.13 28.16 -1.22
N SER A 263 26.48 27.84 -0.09
CA SER A 263 25.68 28.81 0.66
C SER A 263 26.54 29.93 1.25
N PRO A 264 26.10 31.20 1.18
CA PRO A 264 26.80 32.31 1.83
C PRO A 264 26.86 32.16 3.35
N LYS A 265 25.94 31.37 3.94
CA LYS A 265 25.94 31.07 5.38
C LYS A 265 27.02 30.06 5.80
N ARG A 266 27.72 29.43 4.85
CA ARG A 266 28.80 28.46 5.13
C ARG A 266 29.79 28.97 6.17
N ASN A 267 30.28 30.20 5.99
CA ASN A 267 31.32 30.77 6.86
C ASN A 267 30.82 31.11 8.27
N SER A 268 29.50 31.19 8.48
CA SER A 268 28.92 31.41 9.81
C SER A 268 28.74 30.10 10.59
N TYR A 269 28.42 29.00 9.89
CA TYR A 269 28.16 27.70 10.53
C TYR A 269 29.42 26.84 10.68
N PHE A 270 30.32 26.86 9.70
CA PHE A 270 31.46 25.94 9.62
C PHE A 270 32.78 26.69 9.81
N GLN A 271 33.07 27.07 11.06
CA GLN A 271 34.27 27.83 11.41
C GLN A 271 35.40 26.93 11.95
N PRO A 272 36.67 27.29 11.69
CA PRO A 272 37.82 26.71 12.38
C PRO A 272 37.74 26.96 13.91
N PRO A 273 38.32 26.07 14.75
CA PRO A 273 39.10 24.88 14.39
C PRO A 273 38.25 23.63 14.14
N PHE A 274 36.93 23.68 14.34
CA PHE A 274 36.06 22.51 14.34
C PHE A 274 35.81 21.96 12.93
N TYR A 275 35.86 22.81 11.91
CA TYR A 275 35.64 22.45 10.51
C TYR A 275 36.82 22.87 9.63
N PRO A 276 37.26 22.01 8.69
CA PRO A 276 38.34 22.34 7.77
C PRO A 276 37.88 23.39 6.75
N VAL A 277 38.82 24.24 6.33
CA VAL A 277 38.56 25.31 5.34
C VAL A 277 38.41 24.72 3.93
N GLU A 278 39.19 23.69 3.61
CA GLU A 278 39.17 23.02 2.31
C GLU A 278 37.84 22.33 2.03
N THR A 279 37.23 22.63 0.89
CA THR A 279 35.88 22.16 0.54
C THR A 279 35.76 20.64 0.48
N ILE A 280 36.78 19.93 0.00
CA ILE A 280 36.78 18.46 -0.09
C ILE A 280 36.84 17.84 1.31
N ALA A 281 37.76 18.31 2.15
CA ALA A 281 37.87 17.88 3.53
C ALA A 281 36.58 18.19 4.31
N LEU A 282 36.00 19.38 4.10
CA LEU A 282 34.74 19.78 4.72
C LEU A 282 33.60 18.85 4.31
N ARG A 283 33.46 18.54 3.01
CA ARG A 283 32.45 17.58 2.54
C ARG A 283 32.60 16.23 3.23
N GLY A 284 33.83 15.74 3.41
CA GLY A 284 34.10 14.52 4.16
C GLY A 284 33.62 14.57 5.61
N VAL A 285 33.86 15.69 6.32
CA VAL A 285 33.39 15.91 7.70
C VAL A 285 31.86 15.97 7.75
N LEU A 286 31.22 16.72 6.85
CA LEU A 286 29.77 16.86 6.78
C LEU A 286 29.07 15.51 6.52
N LYS A 287 29.64 14.65 5.67
CA LYS A 287 29.12 13.29 5.44
C LYS A 287 29.17 12.43 6.70
N ARG A 288 30.28 12.46 7.43
CA ARG A 288 30.40 11.77 8.72
C ARG A 288 29.44 12.31 9.77
N GLU A 289 29.21 13.63 9.78
CA GLU A 289 28.22 14.25 10.67
C GLU A 289 26.80 13.76 10.33
N ILE A 290 26.42 13.71 9.05
CA ILE A 290 25.14 13.13 8.60
C ILE A 290 25.02 11.68 9.05
N GLN A 291 26.05 10.84 8.78
CA GLN A 291 26.07 9.44 9.22
C GLN A 291 25.87 9.32 10.74
N ASN A 292 26.62 10.07 11.54
CA ASN A 292 26.52 10.03 13.00
C ASN A 292 25.15 10.49 13.53
N ARG A 293 24.52 11.48 12.88
CA ARG A 293 23.19 11.95 13.28
C ARG A 293 22.10 10.96 12.86
N LEU A 294 22.24 10.32 11.70
CA LEU A 294 21.28 9.33 11.21
C LEU A 294 21.32 8.01 11.99
N LEU A 295 22.43 7.68 12.66
CA LEU A 295 22.45 6.61 13.67
C LEU A 295 21.40 6.82 14.79
N LEU A 296 20.99 8.07 15.02
CA LEU A 296 19.96 8.45 15.99
C LEU A 296 18.64 8.85 15.32
N ASP A 297 18.46 8.50 14.04
CA ASP A 297 17.31 8.88 13.20
C ASP A 297 17.08 10.41 13.19
N ARG A 298 18.15 11.21 13.08
CA ARG A 298 18.09 12.68 13.00
C ARG A 298 18.92 13.21 11.84
N TRP A 299 18.43 14.28 11.21
CA TRP A 299 19.23 15.07 10.28
C TRP A 299 19.99 16.18 11.01
N PRO A 300 21.19 16.57 10.56
CA PRO A 300 21.84 17.78 11.05
C PRO A 300 20.97 19.01 10.78
N GLU A 301 20.96 19.96 11.72
CA GLU A 301 20.15 21.19 11.61
C GLU A 301 20.52 22.06 10.42
N TRP A 302 21.75 21.96 9.89
CA TRP A 302 22.17 22.70 8.72
C TRP A 302 21.74 22.05 7.39
N PHE A 303 21.26 20.80 7.41
CA PHE A 303 20.89 20.05 6.21
C PHE A 303 19.39 20.16 5.95
N HIS A 304 19.02 21.11 5.09
CA HIS A 304 17.63 21.40 4.74
C HIS A 304 17.40 21.33 3.23
N GLY A 305 16.15 21.05 2.83
CA GLY A 305 15.69 21.26 1.45
C GLY A 305 16.01 20.14 0.46
N SER A 306 16.56 19.01 0.90
CA SER A 306 16.67 17.81 0.05
C SER A 306 15.43 16.93 0.20
N GLY A 307 15.00 16.29 -0.90
CA GLY A 307 13.95 15.27 -0.87
C GLY A 307 14.28 14.12 0.09
N ALA A 308 15.56 13.89 0.38
CA ALA A 308 16.04 12.91 1.35
C ALA A 308 15.50 13.17 2.76
N THR A 309 15.26 14.42 3.18
CA THR A 309 14.73 14.67 4.54
C THR A 309 13.27 14.24 4.72
N ALA A 310 12.53 14.00 3.62
CA ALA A 310 11.11 13.69 3.66
C ALA A 310 10.80 12.26 4.14
N TYR A 311 11.73 11.31 4.02
CA TYR A 311 11.45 9.89 4.30
C TYR A 311 10.99 9.66 5.75
N GLN A 312 11.54 10.38 6.73
CA GLN A 312 11.15 10.24 8.14
C GLN A 312 9.72 10.73 8.40
N GLY A 313 9.34 11.83 7.75
CA GLY A 313 7.96 12.34 7.77
C GLY A 313 7.00 11.32 7.15
N ARG A 314 7.37 10.79 5.98
CA ARG A 314 6.59 9.78 5.25
C ARG A 314 6.45 8.48 6.03
N ARG A 315 7.53 7.97 6.64
CA ARG A 315 7.56 6.79 7.51
C ARG A 315 6.58 6.93 8.67
N ARG A 316 6.63 8.05 9.40
CA ARG A 316 5.68 8.34 10.51
C ARG A 316 4.24 8.43 10.03
N GLN A 317 4.00 9.01 8.85
CA GLN A 317 2.66 9.07 8.26
C GLN A 317 2.12 7.67 7.94
N LEU A 318 2.94 6.83 7.30
CA LEU A 318 2.57 5.47 6.93
C LEU A 318 2.33 4.58 8.16
N LEU A 319 3.22 4.62 9.15
CA LEU A 319 3.02 3.90 10.42
C LEU A 319 1.68 4.28 11.09
N ARG A 320 1.34 5.57 11.12
CA ARG A 320 0.03 6.02 11.62
C ARG A 320 -1.14 5.49 10.78
N GLN A 321 -0.98 5.35 9.47
CA GLN A 321 -2.01 4.78 8.60
C GLN A 321 -2.17 3.27 8.87
N TYR A 322 -1.07 2.54 9.03
CA TYR A 322 -1.11 1.14 9.43
C TYR A 322 -1.74 0.95 10.80
N ASP A 323 -1.41 1.79 11.77
CA ASP A 323 -2.00 1.76 13.11
C ASP A 323 -3.50 2.07 13.09
N LYS A 324 -3.98 2.98 12.25
CA LYS A 324 -5.43 3.20 12.07
C LYS A 324 -6.16 1.95 11.60
N PHE A 325 -5.51 1.09 10.83
CA PHE A 325 -6.08 -0.18 10.41
C PHE A 325 -5.97 -1.25 11.51
N ILE A 326 -4.76 -1.46 12.05
CA ILE A 326 -4.41 -2.51 13.02
C ILE A 326 -5.08 -2.27 14.37
N SER A 327 -5.02 -1.05 14.88
CA SER A 327 -5.48 -0.62 16.20
C SER A 327 -6.16 0.76 16.10
N PRO A 328 -7.36 0.83 15.50
CA PRO A 328 -8.08 2.09 15.34
C PRO A 328 -8.33 2.75 16.69
N ASP A 329 -8.14 4.07 16.77
CA ASP A 329 -8.42 4.83 17.99
C ASP A 329 -9.88 4.68 18.44
N LYS A 330 -10.10 4.61 19.76
CA LYS A 330 -11.44 4.63 20.36
C LYS A 330 -12.10 5.96 20.01
N GLN A 331 -13.21 5.90 19.28
CA GLN A 331 -14.03 7.09 19.04
C GLN A 331 -14.78 7.47 20.31
N TRP A 332 -14.83 8.76 20.64
CA TRP A 332 -15.38 9.28 21.90
C TRP A 332 -16.82 8.82 22.21
N TRP A 333 -17.63 8.58 21.16
CA TRP A 333 -19.02 8.14 21.29
C TRP A 333 -19.20 6.62 21.41
N LYS A 334 -18.15 5.81 21.16
CA LYS A 334 -18.25 4.35 21.19
C LYS A 334 -18.05 3.81 22.61
N PRO A 335 -19.02 3.02 23.14
CA PRO A 335 -18.83 2.32 24.40
C PRO A 335 -17.61 1.39 24.35
N GLU A 336 -16.92 1.24 25.49
CA GLU A 336 -15.70 0.44 25.58
C GLU A 336 -15.88 -1.02 25.17
N ILE A 337 -16.98 -1.62 25.61
CA ILE A 337 -17.34 -3.00 25.29
C ILE A 337 -17.46 -3.20 23.78
N LEU A 338 -18.08 -2.25 23.08
CA LEU A 338 -18.24 -2.29 21.63
C LEU A 338 -16.87 -2.14 20.95
N HIS A 339 -16.04 -1.22 21.42
CA HIS A 339 -14.70 -1.03 20.89
C HIS A 339 -13.82 -2.28 21.08
N SER A 340 -13.80 -2.88 22.27
CA SER A 340 -13.04 -4.11 22.52
C SER A 340 -13.54 -5.30 21.69
N THR A 341 -14.85 -5.40 21.48
CA THR A 341 -15.45 -6.46 20.65
C THR A 341 -15.06 -6.28 19.19
N LEU A 342 -15.08 -5.04 18.70
CA LEU A 342 -14.60 -4.70 17.36
C LEU A 342 -13.13 -5.05 17.21
N LEU A 343 -12.26 -4.69 18.17
CA LEU A 343 -10.84 -5.05 18.13
C LEU A 343 -10.63 -6.57 18.09
N LYS A 344 -11.37 -7.33 18.89
CA LYS A 344 -11.33 -8.81 18.86
C LYS A 344 -11.76 -9.38 17.51
N SER A 345 -12.83 -8.84 16.90
CA SER A 345 -13.21 -9.23 15.54
C SER A 345 -12.16 -8.83 14.49
N ARG A 346 -11.49 -7.68 14.70
CA ARG A 346 -10.48 -7.16 13.78
C ARG A 346 -9.23 -8.02 13.76
N ALA A 347 -8.83 -8.59 14.89
CA ALA A 347 -7.71 -9.52 14.97
C ALA A 347 -7.88 -10.75 14.04
N ARG A 348 -9.11 -11.06 13.62
CA ARG A 348 -9.40 -12.17 12.69
C ARG A 348 -9.63 -11.70 11.24
N ILE A 349 -9.37 -10.42 10.93
CA ILE A 349 -9.51 -9.90 9.57
C ILE A 349 -8.46 -10.55 8.67
N ARG A 350 -8.93 -11.02 7.52
CA ARG A 350 -8.11 -11.66 6.47
C ARG A 350 -6.93 -10.81 5.99
N ARG A 351 -7.03 -9.49 6.05
CA ARG A 351 -5.99 -8.51 5.66
C ARG A 351 -5.02 -8.11 6.77
N MET A 352 -5.24 -8.57 8.00
CA MET A 352 -4.36 -8.24 9.13
C MET A 352 -2.90 -8.69 8.93
N PRO A 353 -2.61 -9.90 8.37
CA PRO A 353 -1.24 -10.32 8.12
C PRO A 353 -0.46 -9.35 7.22
N ILE A 354 -1.09 -8.87 6.15
CA ILE A 354 -0.51 -7.91 5.21
C ILE A 354 -0.17 -6.59 5.91
N ALA A 355 -1.09 -6.08 6.73
CA ALA A 355 -0.88 -4.81 7.44
C ALA A 355 0.26 -4.93 8.47
N LEU A 356 0.33 -6.04 9.20
CA LEU A 356 1.44 -6.31 10.13
C LEU A 356 2.77 -6.47 9.38
N TYR A 357 2.76 -7.17 8.25
CA TYR A 357 3.93 -7.34 7.38
C TYR A 357 4.46 -5.99 6.89
N TYR A 358 3.62 -5.16 6.27
CA TYR A 358 4.06 -3.82 5.82
C TYR A 358 4.50 -2.93 6.97
N LYS A 359 3.84 -3.00 8.14
CA LYS A 359 4.30 -2.29 9.32
C LYS A 359 5.68 -2.76 9.76
N ALA A 360 5.93 -4.06 9.77
CA ALA A 360 7.21 -4.63 10.18
C ALA A 360 8.32 -4.26 9.19
N MET A 361 8.09 -4.46 7.88
CA MET A 361 9.00 -4.05 6.81
C MET A 361 9.34 -2.56 6.89
N LEU A 362 8.33 -1.69 7.02
CA LEU A 362 8.55 -0.25 7.15
C LEU A 362 9.35 0.11 8.40
N SER A 363 9.17 -0.65 9.50
CA SER A 363 9.89 -0.39 10.76
C SER A 363 11.33 -0.87 10.72
N GLU A 364 11.66 -1.82 9.84
CA GLU A 364 13.04 -2.28 9.60
C GLU A 364 13.77 -1.46 8.55
N LEU A 365 13.05 -0.84 7.63
CA LEU A 365 13.61 -0.09 6.51
C LEU A 365 14.57 1.03 6.96
N SER A 366 15.87 0.76 6.94
CA SER A 366 16.88 1.61 7.56
C SER A 366 17.86 2.14 6.52
N PRO A 367 18.38 3.38 6.70
CA PRO A 367 19.33 3.93 5.76
C PRO A 367 20.69 3.22 5.86
N GLU A 368 21.29 2.87 4.71
CA GLU A 368 22.64 2.31 4.64
C GLU A 368 23.67 3.44 4.71
N LEU A 369 24.24 3.63 5.91
CA LEU A 369 25.06 4.79 6.19
C LEU A 369 26.44 4.74 5.54
N ASN A 370 26.98 3.54 5.28
CA ASN A 370 28.27 3.39 4.59
C ASN A 370 28.16 3.86 3.13
N VAL A 371 27.10 3.45 2.43
CA VAL A 371 26.80 3.89 1.06
C VAL A 371 26.57 5.40 0.99
N LEU A 372 25.95 5.99 2.01
CA LEU A 372 25.79 7.45 2.10
C LEU A 372 27.13 8.18 2.12
N VAL A 373 28.09 7.70 2.91
CA VAL A 373 29.42 8.35 3.01
C VAL A 373 30.24 8.16 1.73
N GLU A 374 30.18 6.97 1.15
CA GLU A 374 30.95 6.59 -0.05
C GLU A 374 30.38 7.22 -1.33
N LYS A 375 29.08 7.09 -1.55
CA LYS A 375 28.42 7.42 -2.82
C LYS A 375 27.53 8.65 -2.76
N GLU A 376 27.31 9.22 -1.57
CA GLU A 376 26.40 10.36 -1.37
C GLU A 376 24.97 10.04 -1.82
N VAL A 377 24.57 8.77 -1.63
CA VAL A 377 23.24 8.26 -1.90
C VAL A 377 22.65 7.74 -0.60
N LEU A 378 21.46 8.21 -0.26
CA LEU A 378 20.63 7.61 0.78
C LEU A 378 19.96 6.36 0.19
N HIS A 379 20.56 5.21 0.44
CA HIS A 379 20.02 3.89 0.13
C HIS A 379 19.34 3.31 1.37
N PHE A 380 18.34 2.46 1.18
CA PHE A 380 17.61 1.80 2.27
C PHE A 380 17.69 0.29 2.13
N TYR A 381 17.82 -0.40 3.26
CA TYR A 381 17.80 -1.86 3.35
C TYR A 381 16.72 -2.32 4.35
N ASP A 382 16.22 -3.53 4.14
CA ASP A 382 15.19 -4.18 4.97
C ASP A 382 15.46 -5.68 5.17
N ASP A 383 16.65 -6.13 4.80
CA ASP A 383 17.03 -7.53 4.78
C ASP A 383 17.70 -8.01 6.07
N TYR A 384 17.84 -7.14 7.08
CA TYR A 384 18.36 -7.48 8.40
C TYR A 384 17.26 -7.45 9.50
N PRO A 385 17.15 -8.50 10.35
CA PRO A 385 16.15 -8.58 11.40
C PRO A 385 16.53 -7.74 12.63
N HIS A 386 15.99 -6.53 12.72
CA HIS A 386 16.21 -5.67 13.88
C HIS A 386 15.44 -6.17 15.10
N ARG A 387 16.14 -6.35 16.24
CA ARG A 387 15.57 -6.84 17.50
C ARG A 387 14.36 -6.02 17.99
N GLU A 388 14.37 -4.71 17.76
CA GLU A 388 13.29 -3.79 18.15
C GLU A 388 11.95 -4.11 17.45
N ASN A 389 12.02 -4.71 16.25
CA ASN A 389 10.85 -5.05 15.44
C ASN A 389 10.36 -6.48 15.66
N LEU A 390 11.10 -7.29 16.43
CA LEU A 390 10.74 -8.67 16.76
C LEU A 390 9.34 -8.84 17.36
N PRO A 391 8.82 -7.92 18.21
CA PRO A 391 7.44 -8.04 18.70
C PRO A 391 6.39 -8.01 17.58
N ILE A 392 6.61 -7.23 16.51
CA ILE A 392 5.67 -7.15 15.38
C ILE A 392 5.72 -8.46 14.58
N TRP A 393 6.93 -8.97 14.30
CA TRP A 393 7.12 -10.25 13.63
C TRP A 393 6.57 -11.42 14.43
N HIS A 394 6.82 -11.45 15.75
CA HIS A 394 6.29 -12.47 16.63
C HIS A 394 4.77 -12.46 16.63
N ARG A 395 4.14 -11.29 16.63
CA ARG A 395 2.68 -11.16 16.50
C ARG A 395 2.17 -11.71 15.17
N LEU A 396 2.80 -11.35 14.05
CA LEU A 396 2.44 -11.87 12.72
C LEU A 396 2.52 -13.40 12.68
N PHE A 397 3.62 -13.96 13.19
CA PHE A 397 3.82 -15.40 13.28
C PHE A 397 2.80 -16.11 14.19
N SER A 398 2.56 -15.58 15.39
CA SER A 398 1.77 -16.27 16.42
C SER A 398 0.26 -16.14 16.19
N GLU A 399 -0.22 -14.99 15.73
CA GLU A 399 -1.64 -14.77 15.45
C GLU A 399 -2.04 -15.30 14.06
N PHE A 400 -1.11 -15.39 13.10
CA PHE A 400 -1.38 -15.78 11.72
C PHE A 400 -0.38 -16.81 11.16
N PRO A 401 -0.20 -17.98 11.80
CA PRO A 401 0.87 -18.93 11.47
C PRO A 401 0.77 -19.55 10.07
N ASP A 402 -0.42 -19.51 9.45
CA ASP A 402 -0.70 -20.08 8.14
C ASP A 402 -0.64 -19.06 6.98
N SER A 403 -0.44 -17.77 7.29
CA SER A 403 -0.40 -16.74 6.25
C SER A 403 0.94 -16.79 5.50
N PRO A 404 0.97 -16.50 4.18
CA PRO A 404 2.24 -16.39 3.44
C PRO A 404 3.18 -15.34 4.04
N GLU A 405 2.65 -14.23 4.54
CA GLU A 405 3.43 -13.16 5.19
C GLU A 405 4.17 -13.66 6.46
N SER A 406 3.65 -14.69 7.13
CA SER A 406 4.30 -15.26 8.33
C SER A 406 5.59 -16.02 8.01
N ILE A 407 5.83 -16.41 6.75
CA ILE A 407 7.07 -17.08 6.31
C ILE A 407 8.27 -16.17 6.60
N GLU A 408 8.15 -14.89 6.28
CA GLU A 408 9.20 -13.91 6.52
C GLU A 408 9.41 -13.63 8.02
N ALA A 409 8.33 -13.66 8.81
CA ALA A 409 8.40 -13.57 10.27
C ALA A 409 9.16 -14.75 10.90
N ARG A 410 8.97 -15.97 10.35
CA ARG A 410 9.68 -17.19 10.78
C ARG A 410 11.17 -17.06 10.52
N TRP A 411 11.56 -16.60 9.34
CA TRP A 411 12.98 -16.40 9.02
C TRP A 411 13.66 -15.46 10.02
N ARG A 412 13.07 -14.29 10.26
CA ARG A 412 13.64 -13.31 11.21
C ARG A 412 13.72 -13.84 12.64
N ARG A 413 12.70 -14.57 13.07
CA ARG A 413 12.69 -15.20 14.40
C ARG A 413 13.73 -16.33 14.49
N ALA A 414 13.93 -17.10 13.42
CA ALA A 414 14.97 -18.13 13.36
C ALA A 414 16.38 -17.52 13.49
N ILE A 415 16.65 -16.37 12.86
CA ILE A 415 17.90 -15.62 13.04
C ILE A 415 18.11 -15.24 14.51
N HIS A 416 17.08 -14.71 15.17
CA HIS A 416 17.19 -14.35 16.59
C HIS A 416 17.34 -15.57 17.51
N LEU A 417 16.66 -16.68 17.23
CA LEU A 417 16.84 -17.93 17.98
C LEU A 417 18.27 -18.46 17.84
N ALA A 418 18.81 -18.47 16.61
CA ALA A 418 20.21 -18.85 16.37
C ALA A 418 21.18 -17.92 17.11
N GLY A 419 20.90 -16.62 17.12
CA GLY A 419 21.63 -15.62 17.91
C GLY A 419 21.55 -15.80 19.43
N MET A 420 20.57 -16.55 19.93
CA MET A 420 20.44 -16.95 21.34
C MET A 420 21.03 -18.34 21.62
N GLU A 421 21.79 -18.91 20.68
CA GLU A 421 22.33 -20.27 20.72
C GLU A 421 21.27 -21.39 20.73
N GLU A 422 20.00 -21.06 20.44
CA GLU A 422 18.85 -21.97 20.33
C GLU A 422 18.76 -22.59 18.93
N PHE A 423 19.87 -23.18 18.46
CA PHE A 423 20.03 -23.66 17.08
C PHE A 423 19.01 -24.73 16.68
N THR A 424 18.60 -25.61 17.60
CA THR A 424 17.57 -26.62 17.33
C THR A 424 16.24 -25.98 16.99
N HIS A 425 15.79 -25.00 17.79
CA HIS A 425 14.55 -24.27 17.52
C HIS A 425 14.65 -23.39 16.26
N ALA A 426 15.83 -22.83 15.98
CA ALA A 426 16.08 -22.11 14.74
C ALA A 426 16.00 -23.01 13.50
N GLN A 427 16.51 -24.24 13.60
CA GLN A 427 16.44 -25.26 12.55
C GLN A 427 15.00 -25.69 12.30
N GLU A 428 14.25 -26.03 13.35
CA GLU A 428 12.82 -26.38 13.24
C GLU A 428 12.00 -25.27 12.56
N MET A 429 12.27 -24.01 12.92
CA MET A 429 11.59 -22.86 12.33
C MET A 429 11.95 -22.66 10.86
N THR A 430 13.20 -22.94 10.50
CA THR A 430 13.72 -22.90 9.13
C THR A 430 13.04 -23.97 8.27
N ASP A 431 12.97 -25.20 8.75
CA ASP A 431 12.34 -26.32 8.04
C ASP A 431 10.83 -26.07 7.83
N GLN A 432 10.14 -25.54 8.85
CA GLN A 432 8.74 -25.13 8.71
C GLN A 432 8.55 -24.01 7.67
N GLY A 433 9.47 -23.02 7.65
CA GLY A 433 9.44 -21.94 6.67
C GLY A 433 9.61 -22.45 5.24
N LEU A 434 10.58 -23.34 5.01
CA LEU A 434 10.83 -23.96 3.70
C LEU A 434 9.62 -24.79 3.23
N ALA A 435 9.04 -25.62 4.09
CA ALA A 435 7.84 -26.40 3.75
C ALA A 435 6.64 -25.51 3.39
N MET A 436 6.48 -24.36 4.07
CA MET A 436 5.44 -23.38 3.72
C MET A 436 5.69 -22.73 2.36
N ILE A 437 6.96 -22.42 2.02
CA ILE A 437 7.31 -21.84 0.72
C ILE A 437 6.96 -22.80 -0.41
N GLU A 438 7.35 -24.07 -0.31
CA GLU A 438 7.06 -25.10 -1.31
C GLU A 438 5.55 -25.21 -1.56
N LYS A 439 4.77 -25.32 -0.48
CA LYS A 439 3.30 -25.35 -0.55
C LYS A 439 2.69 -24.11 -1.24
N GLN A 440 3.25 -22.91 -1.03
CA GLN A 440 2.76 -21.70 -1.69
C GLN A 440 3.18 -21.64 -3.16
N LEU A 441 4.39 -22.06 -3.50
CA LEU A 441 4.86 -22.13 -4.89
C LEU A 441 4.02 -23.10 -5.72
N GLU A 442 3.70 -24.28 -5.17
CA GLU A 442 2.79 -25.25 -5.81
C GLU A 442 1.39 -24.65 -6.04
N LYS A 443 0.88 -23.92 -5.05
CA LYS A 443 -0.42 -23.24 -5.15
C LYS A 443 -0.42 -22.16 -6.24
N ILE A 444 0.66 -21.40 -6.37
CA ILE A 444 0.81 -20.38 -7.42
C ILE A 444 0.89 -21.06 -8.79
N ALA A 445 1.70 -22.13 -8.93
CA ALA A 445 1.83 -22.89 -10.16
C ALA A 445 0.50 -23.51 -10.63
N GLY A 446 -0.36 -23.92 -9.69
CA GLY A 446 -1.70 -24.45 -9.97
C GLY A 446 -2.76 -23.41 -10.35
N MET A 447 -2.49 -22.11 -10.21
CA MET A 447 -3.43 -21.05 -10.60
C MET A 447 -3.28 -20.73 -12.10
N SER A 448 -3.95 -21.49 -12.97
CA SER A 448 -4.09 -21.10 -14.38
C SER A 448 -5.02 -19.88 -14.51
N LEU A 449 -4.52 -18.79 -15.10
CA LEU A 449 -5.32 -17.59 -15.36
C LEU A 449 -6.39 -17.90 -16.40
N ASN A 450 -7.66 -17.90 -16.00
CA ASN A 450 -8.78 -17.93 -16.94
C ASN A 450 -8.88 -16.56 -17.65
N GLU A 451 -9.05 -16.52 -18.98
CA GLU A 451 -9.11 -15.28 -19.76
C GLU A 451 -10.21 -14.30 -19.28
N ALA A 452 -11.28 -14.81 -18.68
CA ALA A 452 -12.36 -14.01 -18.07
C ALA A 452 -11.90 -13.22 -16.80
N GLU A 453 -10.83 -13.64 -16.13
CA GLU A 453 -10.21 -12.90 -15.01
C GLU A 453 -9.37 -11.70 -15.49
N SER A 454 -9.23 -11.48 -16.80
CA SER A 454 -8.45 -10.35 -17.33
C SER A 454 -9.06 -8.98 -17.00
N ILE A 455 -10.40 -8.89 -16.92
CA ILE A 455 -11.14 -7.62 -16.71
C ILE A 455 -11.45 -7.39 -15.24
N ILE A 456 -12.00 -8.40 -14.54
CA ILE A 456 -12.31 -8.35 -13.11
C ILE A 456 -11.26 -9.17 -12.38
N ARG A 457 -10.31 -8.47 -11.76
CA ARG A 457 -9.23 -9.10 -11.00
C ARG A 457 -9.56 -8.99 -9.53
N LYS A 458 -9.86 -10.13 -8.90
CA LYS A 458 -10.02 -10.15 -7.44
C LYS A 458 -8.72 -9.65 -6.80
N PRO A 459 -8.81 -8.85 -5.73
CA PRO A 459 -7.63 -8.34 -5.05
C PRO A 459 -6.79 -9.53 -4.54
N SER A 460 -5.47 -9.48 -4.77
CA SER A 460 -4.56 -10.56 -4.35
C SER A 460 -4.75 -10.87 -2.88
N LYS A 461 -4.76 -12.16 -2.50
CA LYS A 461 -4.98 -12.57 -1.10
C LYS A 461 -3.76 -12.31 -0.20
N THR A 462 -2.59 -12.18 -0.82
CA THR A 462 -1.27 -12.06 -0.19
C THR A 462 -0.46 -11.02 -0.94
N VAL A 463 0.46 -10.35 -0.24
CA VAL A 463 1.44 -9.46 -0.86
C VAL A 463 2.75 -10.17 -1.22
N ILE A 464 2.98 -11.36 -0.66
CA ILE A 464 4.15 -12.20 -0.97
C ILE A 464 4.00 -12.76 -2.39
N THR A 465 4.92 -12.39 -3.26
CA THR A 465 5.01 -12.85 -4.66
C THR A 465 5.85 -14.12 -4.80
N GLU A 466 5.82 -14.74 -5.98
CA GLU A 466 6.73 -15.86 -6.30
C GLU A 466 8.21 -15.46 -6.13
N TYR A 467 8.55 -14.24 -6.55
CA TYR A 467 9.90 -13.69 -6.39
C TYR A 467 10.29 -13.60 -4.91
N ASP A 468 9.37 -13.12 -4.06
CA ASP A 468 9.60 -13.01 -2.61
C ASP A 468 9.77 -14.40 -1.97
N LEU A 469 8.97 -15.39 -2.39
CA LEU A 469 9.11 -16.77 -1.93
C LEU A 469 10.48 -17.36 -2.28
N LYS A 470 10.95 -17.17 -3.52
CA LYS A 470 12.29 -17.60 -3.94
C LYS A 470 13.39 -16.86 -3.17
N ARG A 471 13.22 -15.56 -2.93
CA ARG A 471 14.13 -14.75 -2.09
C ARG A 471 14.19 -15.30 -0.66
N LEU A 472 13.04 -15.57 -0.03
CA LEU A 472 12.95 -16.12 1.32
C LEU A 472 13.51 -17.54 1.41
N LYS A 473 13.28 -18.39 0.40
CA LYS A 473 13.86 -19.75 0.33
C LYS A 473 15.38 -19.69 0.46
N ARG A 474 16.02 -18.81 -0.31
CA ARG A 474 17.48 -18.59 -0.25
C ARG A 474 17.93 -18.11 1.13
N LYS A 475 17.20 -17.17 1.74
CA LYS A 475 17.49 -16.68 3.10
C LYS A 475 17.43 -17.79 4.15
N PHE A 476 16.43 -18.67 4.06
CA PHE A 476 16.32 -19.84 4.93
C PHE A 476 17.44 -20.86 4.69
N GLN A 477 17.75 -21.19 3.44
CA GLN A 477 18.81 -22.13 3.12
C GLN A 477 20.20 -21.62 3.53
N TYR A 478 20.45 -20.31 3.41
CA TYR A 478 21.67 -19.68 3.92
C TYR A 478 21.75 -19.78 5.45
N LEU A 479 20.65 -19.51 6.16
CA LEU A 479 20.63 -19.72 7.61
C LEU A 479 20.88 -21.19 7.97
N GLN A 480 20.24 -22.13 7.25
CA GLN A 480 20.42 -23.56 7.44
C GLN A 480 21.88 -24.00 7.25
N SER A 481 22.61 -23.43 6.29
CA SER A 481 24.05 -23.74 6.12
C SER A 481 24.86 -23.24 7.32
N LEU A 482 24.58 -22.04 7.81
CA LEU A 482 25.27 -21.46 8.97
C LEU A 482 25.02 -22.23 10.27
N ILE A 483 23.81 -22.74 10.48
CA ILE A 483 23.45 -23.53 11.69
C ILE A 483 23.62 -25.04 11.49
N SER A 484 24.26 -25.46 10.40
CA SER A 484 24.53 -26.88 10.15
C SER A 484 25.60 -27.43 11.11
N ASN A 485 25.63 -28.75 11.25
CA ASN A 485 26.65 -29.45 12.06
C ASN A 485 28.09 -29.18 11.60
N GLY A 486 28.30 -28.69 10.38
CA GLY A 486 29.64 -28.32 9.89
C GLY A 486 30.21 -27.10 10.62
N ASN A 487 29.35 -26.11 10.92
CA ASN A 487 29.71 -24.89 11.64
C ASN A 487 29.52 -25.02 13.15
N LEU A 488 28.55 -25.82 13.58
CA LEU A 488 28.29 -26.09 14.99
C LEU A 488 29.20 -27.22 15.47
N SER A 489 30.38 -26.86 15.99
CA SER A 489 31.17 -27.83 16.75
C SER A 489 30.54 -28.08 18.13
N SER A 490 30.96 -29.16 18.80
CA SER A 490 30.59 -29.44 20.19
C SER A 490 31.16 -28.42 21.20
N ASP A 491 32.06 -27.53 20.73
CA ASP A 491 32.66 -26.50 21.55
C ASP A 491 31.68 -25.33 21.76
N LYS A 492 31.51 -24.96 23.04
CA LYS A 492 30.66 -23.86 23.47
C LYS A 492 31.15 -22.52 22.90
N LEU A 493 32.47 -22.34 22.74
CA LEU A 493 33.02 -21.10 22.18
C LEU A 493 32.56 -20.92 20.72
N ASN A 494 32.74 -21.93 19.87
CA ASN A 494 32.30 -21.85 18.47
C ASN A 494 30.80 -21.63 18.33
N ARG A 495 29.97 -22.30 19.15
CA ARG A 495 28.52 -22.05 19.18
C ARG A 495 28.18 -20.59 19.44
N ARG A 496 28.84 -19.98 20.43
CA ARG A 496 28.68 -18.56 20.74
C ARG A 496 29.15 -17.66 19.61
N LEU A 497 30.32 -17.94 19.02
CA LEU A 497 30.86 -17.15 17.90
C LEU A 497 29.94 -17.23 16.66
N THR A 498 29.37 -18.40 16.35
CA THR A 498 28.39 -18.57 15.27
C THR A 498 27.13 -17.75 15.55
N ALA A 499 26.62 -17.77 16.78
CA ALA A 499 25.48 -16.95 17.18
C ALA A 499 25.78 -15.44 17.04
N GLU A 500 26.95 -14.99 17.47
CA GLU A 500 27.40 -13.60 17.32
C GLU A 500 27.54 -13.21 15.84
N PHE A 501 28.11 -14.07 14.99
CA PHE A 501 28.23 -13.85 13.55
C PHE A 501 26.87 -13.72 12.86
N ILE A 502 25.93 -14.62 13.15
CA ILE A 502 24.57 -14.62 12.58
C ILE A 502 23.82 -13.32 12.91
N LEU A 503 24.07 -12.73 14.09
CA LEU A 503 23.44 -11.48 14.50
C LEU A 503 24.15 -10.23 13.99
N LEU A 504 25.33 -10.33 13.36
CA LEU A 504 25.99 -9.13 12.83
C LEU A 504 25.14 -8.51 11.71
N ASN A 505 25.00 -7.18 11.76
CA ASN A 505 24.32 -6.43 10.71
C ASN A 505 25.32 -6.04 9.62
N PRO A 506 25.20 -6.56 8.38
CA PRO A 506 26.12 -6.24 7.29
C PRO A 506 26.16 -4.75 6.93
N HIS A 507 25.12 -4.00 7.27
CA HIS A 507 24.97 -2.58 6.97
C HIS A 507 25.42 -1.66 8.12
N ASP A 508 25.88 -2.21 9.24
CA ASP A 508 26.40 -1.42 10.36
C ASP A 508 27.73 -0.74 9.99
N VAL A 509 27.94 0.46 10.50
CA VAL A 509 29.19 1.23 10.32
C VAL A 509 30.39 0.50 10.94
N TYR A 510 30.15 -0.31 11.97
CA TYR A 510 31.17 -1.07 12.69
C TYR A 510 31.30 -2.53 12.22
N TYR A 511 30.53 -2.96 11.21
CA TYR A 511 30.48 -4.34 10.76
C TYR A 511 31.87 -4.93 10.46
N LYS A 512 32.71 -4.21 9.71
CA LYS A 512 34.08 -4.64 9.41
C LYS A 512 34.90 -4.90 10.67
N LYS A 513 34.85 -3.99 11.64
CA LYS A 513 35.60 -4.11 12.89
C LYS A 513 35.07 -5.27 13.74
N GLN A 514 33.77 -5.53 13.70
CA GLN A 514 33.16 -6.69 14.38
C GLN A 514 33.61 -8.00 13.75
N LEU A 515 33.71 -8.08 12.41
CA LEU A 515 34.26 -9.25 11.72
C LEU A 515 35.74 -9.49 12.07
N ASP A 516 36.55 -8.43 12.10
CA ASP A 516 37.97 -8.53 12.47
C ASP A 516 38.13 -9.12 13.88
N TYR A 517 37.32 -8.63 14.82
CA TYR A 517 37.28 -9.13 16.20
C TYR A 517 36.81 -10.59 16.29
N LEU A 518 35.75 -10.96 15.55
CA LEU A 518 35.27 -12.34 15.53
C LEU A 518 36.32 -13.29 14.94
N LEU A 519 37.03 -12.89 13.88
CA LEU A 519 38.08 -13.70 13.27
C LEU A 519 39.26 -13.92 14.23
N GLU A 520 39.66 -12.88 14.95
CA GLU A 520 40.71 -12.96 15.98
C GLU A 520 40.32 -13.95 17.09
N GLN A 521 39.06 -13.94 17.53
CA GLN A 521 38.57 -14.87 18.55
C GLN A 521 38.39 -16.30 18.06
N ALA A 522 37.92 -16.47 16.84
CA ALA A 522 37.70 -17.78 16.23
C ALA A 522 39.04 -18.50 15.99
N GLY A 523 40.05 -17.76 15.54
CA GLY A 523 41.33 -18.31 15.14
C GLY A 523 41.27 -19.06 13.79
N PRO A 524 42.43 -19.45 13.25
CA PRO A 524 42.55 -19.97 11.87
C PRO A 524 41.93 -21.36 11.66
N ASN A 525 41.72 -22.12 12.75
CA ASN A 525 41.18 -23.48 12.69
C ASN A 525 39.68 -23.54 13.00
N SER A 526 39.02 -22.39 13.21
CA SER A 526 37.58 -22.38 13.47
C SER A 526 36.82 -22.81 12.21
N PRO A 527 35.77 -23.65 12.35
CA PRO A 527 34.90 -23.97 11.22
C PRO A 527 34.15 -22.74 10.69
N LEU A 528 34.11 -21.62 11.42
CA LEU A 528 33.45 -20.38 11.02
C LEU A 528 34.39 -19.41 10.27
N ALA A 529 35.70 -19.67 10.26
CA ALA A 529 36.69 -18.73 9.76
C ALA A 529 36.51 -18.41 8.27
N ASP A 530 36.13 -19.39 7.46
CA ASP A 530 35.83 -19.25 6.04
C ASP A 530 34.66 -18.29 5.78
N ASN A 531 33.58 -18.40 6.57
CA ASN A 531 32.40 -17.55 6.50
C ASN A 531 32.71 -16.11 6.91
N ILE A 532 33.53 -15.90 7.95
CA ILE A 532 33.97 -14.56 8.37
C ILE A 532 34.87 -13.92 7.30
N ILE A 533 35.82 -14.68 6.73
CA ILE A 533 36.71 -14.18 5.68
C ILE A 533 35.93 -13.89 4.39
N LEU A 534 34.94 -14.72 4.05
CA LEU A 534 34.02 -14.44 2.95
C LEU A 534 33.30 -13.11 3.18
N ALA A 535 32.72 -12.90 4.36
CA ALA A 535 32.03 -11.66 4.71
C ALA A 535 32.96 -10.44 4.63
N GLN A 536 34.19 -10.53 5.13
CA GLN A 536 35.20 -9.47 4.98
C GLN A 536 35.53 -9.20 3.50
N THR A 537 35.63 -10.25 2.69
CA THR A 537 35.93 -10.13 1.26
C THR A 537 34.80 -9.41 0.52
N MET A 538 33.54 -9.63 0.90
CA MET A 538 32.38 -8.97 0.29
C MET A 538 32.36 -7.44 0.53
N LEU A 539 33.08 -6.94 1.54
CA LEU A 539 33.23 -5.50 1.83
C LEU A 539 34.23 -4.76 0.92
N ILE A 540 34.98 -5.46 0.08
CA ILE A 540 35.97 -4.83 -0.81
C ILE A 540 35.25 -4.04 -1.91
N SER A 541 35.35 -2.71 -1.88
CA SER A 541 34.66 -1.84 -2.86
C SER A 541 35.10 -2.10 -4.31
N ASP A 542 36.39 -2.32 -4.54
CA ASP A 542 36.93 -2.65 -5.87
C ASP A 542 36.46 -4.05 -6.32
N VAL A 543 35.67 -4.10 -7.41
CA VAL A 543 35.06 -5.34 -7.91
C VAL A 543 36.07 -6.34 -8.46
N ILE A 544 37.18 -5.89 -9.04
CA ILE A 544 38.22 -6.77 -9.60
C ILE A 544 39.00 -7.38 -8.45
N GLN A 545 39.47 -6.55 -7.51
CA GLN A 545 40.15 -7.00 -6.30
C GLN A 545 39.27 -7.99 -5.52
N ARG A 546 37.97 -7.71 -5.40
CA ARG A 546 37.01 -8.60 -4.76
C ARG A 546 36.92 -9.96 -5.46
N ALA A 547 36.82 -9.99 -6.79
CA ALA A 547 36.77 -11.24 -7.55
C ALA A 547 38.05 -12.09 -7.38
N GLU A 548 39.22 -11.47 -7.31
CA GLU A 548 40.48 -12.15 -7.05
C GLU A 548 40.53 -12.74 -5.64
N GLN A 549 40.13 -11.95 -4.63
CA GLN A 549 40.11 -12.40 -3.23
C GLN A 549 39.09 -13.51 -3.01
N LEU A 550 37.89 -13.44 -3.62
CA LEU A 550 36.91 -14.53 -3.60
C LEU A 550 37.49 -15.83 -4.19
N GLY A 551 38.29 -15.73 -5.26
CA GLY A 551 39.00 -16.88 -5.82
C GLY A 551 40.02 -17.49 -4.85
N LYS A 552 40.72 -16.67 -4.07
CA LYS A 552 41.63 -17.14 -3.01
C LYS A 552 40.87 -17.81 -1.88
N VAL A 553 39.74 -17.25 -1.45
CA VAL A 553 38.88 -17.85 -0.41
C VAL A 553 38.37 -19.22 -0.88
N ALA A 554 37.82 -19.31 -2.09
CA ALA A 554 37.35 -20.57 -2.66
C ALA A 554 38.46 -21.64 -2.77
N LYS A 555 39.71 -21.22 -3.05
CA LYS A 555 40.87 -22.12 -3.12
C LYS A 555 41.38 -22.56 -1.74
N ASN A 556 41.36 -21.65 -0.77
CA ASN A 556 41.89 -21.91 0.57
C ASN A 556 40.93 -22.74 1.43
N PHE A 557 39.63 -22.66 1.15
CA PHE A 557 38.58 -23.36 1.90
C PHE A 557 37.74 -24.30 1.00
N PRO A 558 38.35 -25.24 0.26
CA PRO A 558 37.63 -26.05 -0.72
C PRO A 558 36.58 -26.95 -0.07
N GLY A 559 35.34 -26.88 -0.56
CA GLY A 559 34.24 -27.74 -0.08
C GLY A 559 33.61 -27.34 1.25
N THR A 560 34.17 -26.32 1.93
CA THR A 560 33.49 -25.64 3.04
C THR A 560 32.35 -24.78 2.50
N ASP A 561 31.37 -24.47 3.34
CA ASP A 561 30.22 -23.65 2.98
C ASP A 561 30.63 -22.23 2.57
N GLY A 562 31.56 -21.57 3.30
CA GLY A 562 32.10 -20.27 2.91
C GLY A 562 32.91 -20.33 1.62
N GLY A 563 33.70 -21.40 1.39
CA GLY A 563 34.44 -21.58 0.15
C GLY A 563 33.56 -21.87 -1.08
N VAL A 564 32.50 -22.66 -0.90
CA VAL A 564 31.48 -22.91 -1.92
C VAL A 564 30.76 -21.60 -2.29
N HIS A 565 30.34 -20.83 -1.29
CA HIS A 565 29.69 -19.53 -1.52
C HIS A 565 30.67 -18.55 -2.19
N ALA A 566 31.93 -18.49 -1.77
CA ALA A 566 32.95 -17.66 -2.40
C ALA A 566 33.13 -17.98 -3.90
N LYS A 567 33.08 -19.26 -4.30
CA LYS A 567 33.19 -19.68 -5.70
C LYS A 567 32.00 -19.19 -6.54
N PHE A 568 30.79 -19.27 -5.99
CA PHE A 568 29.60 -18.72 -6.64
C PHE A 568 29.65 -17.20 -6.77
N GLU A 569 30.02 -16.49 -5.68
CA GLU A 569 30.12 -15.03 -5.69
C GLU A 569 31.23 -14.56 -6.63
N GLN A 570 32.35 -15.26 -6.72
CA GLN A 570 33.39 -14.95 -7.68
C GLN A 570 32.85 -14.93 -9.12
N ALA A 571 32.12 -15.98 -9.52
CA ALA A 571 31.52 -16.06 -10.84
C ALA A 571 30.46 -14.96 -11.05
N SER A 572 29.68 -14.65 -10.01
CA SER A 572 28.69 -13.57 -10.04
C SER A 572 29.32 -12.17 -10.18
N VAL A 573 30.41 -11.88 -9.46
CA VAL A 573 31.14 -10.61 -9.57
C VAL A 573 31.75 -10.45 -10.95
N LYS A 574 32.29 -11.52 -11.56
CA LYS A 574 32.77 -11.49 -12.95
C LYS A 574 31.66 -11.14 -13.95
N LEU A 575 30.43 -11.61 -13.74
CA LEU A 575 29.28 -11.16 -14.54
C LEU A 575 28.98 -9.68 -14.36
N THR A 576 29.10 -9.16 -13.14
CA THR A 576 28.91 -7.71 -12.88
C THR A 576 29.97 -6.88 -13.58
N ILE A 577 31.25 -7.31 -13.50
CA ILE A 577 32.37 -6.67 -14.22
C ILE A 577 32.07 -6.62 -15.72
N TRP A 578 31.63 -7.73 -16.32
CA TRP A 578 31.22 -7.79 -17.72
C TRP A 578 30.10 -6.79 -18.09
N LYS A 579 29.11 -6.60 -17.21
CA LYS A 579 27.95 -5.72 -17.47
C LYS A 579 28.24 -4.23 -17.28
N GLU A 580 28.98 -3.88 -16.23
CA GLU A 580 29.00 -2.50 -15.71
C GLU A 580 30.27 -1.73 -16.08
N GLN A 581 31.37 -2.41 -16.40
CA GLN A 581 32.64 -1.72 -16.67
C GLN A 581 32.81 -1.36 -18.16
N GLN A 582 33.44 -0.21 -18.40
CA GLN A 582 33.89 0.25 -19.73
C GLN A 582 35.11 -0.56 -20.18
N LEU A 583 34.91 -1.86 -20.35
CA LEU A 583 35.93 -2.82 -20.81
C LEU A 583 36.00 -2.83 -22.33
N SER A 584 37.19 -3.16 -22.84
CA SER A 584 37.35 -3.51 -24.27
C SER A 584 36.56 -4.77 -24.61
N ASP A 585 36.20 -4.95 -25.88
CA ASP A 585 35.39 -6.10 -26.32
C ASP A 585 36.06 -7.44 -25.98
N GLY A 586 37.39 -7.54 -26.14
CA GLY A 586 38.15 -8.74 -25.76
C GLY A 586 38.12 -9.03 -24.26
N GLU A 587 38.14 -8.00 -23.41
CA GLU A 587 38.02 -8.17 -21.95
C GLU A 587 36.60 -8.58 -21.55
N LYS A 588 35.58 -8.01 -22.20
CA LYS A 588 34.18 -8.42 -21.99
C LYS A 588 33.97 -9.89 -22.33
N GLU A 589 34.47 -10.34 -23.47
CA GLU A 589 34.40 -11.75 -23.87
C GLU A 589 35.12 -12.66 -22.87
N LYS A 590 36.30 -12.23 -22.38
CA LYS A 590 37.04 -12.97 -21.36
C LYS A 590 36.24 -13.11 -20.06
N TYR A 591 35.74 -12.02 -19.49
CA TYR A 591 34.97 -12.09 -18.23
C TYR A 591 33.66 -12.86 -18.37
N LEU A 592 32.97 -12.72 -19.50
CA LEU A 592 31.77 -13.50 -19.80
C LEU A 592 32.10 -15.00 -19.86
N ALA A 593 33.15 -15.39 -20.60
CA ALA A 593 33.58 -16.78 -20.71
C ALA A 593 34.01 -17.36 -19.35
N GLU A 594 34.77 -16.59 -18.57
CA GLU A 594 35.19 -17.00 -17.22
C GLU A 594 33.99 -17.14 -16.26
N ALA A 595 33.01 -16.24 -16.34
CA ALA A 595 31.81 -16.32 -15.52
C ALA A 595 30.90 -17.49 -15.91
N GLN A 596 30.68 -17.72 -17.21
CA GLN A 596 29.93 -18.87 -17.72
C GLN A 596 30.61 -20.18 -17.29
N SER A 597 31.91 -20.29 -17.51
CA SER A 597 32.70 -21.45 -17.10
C SER A 597 32.66 -21.65 -15.58
N GLY A 598 32.81 -20.56 -14.80
CA GLY A 598 32.72 -20.59 -13.35
C GLY A 598 31.38 -21.10 -12.83
N LEU A 599 30.26 -20.61 -13.40
CA LEU A 599 28.91 -21.07 -13.04
C LEU A 599 28.65 -22.52 -13.46
N GLN A 600 29.11 -22.94 -14.64
CA GLN A 600 28.98 -24.33 -15.09
C GLN A 600 29.79 -25.30 -14.21
N ILE A 601 31.03 -24.93 -13.88
CA ILE A 601 31.88 -25.69 -12.95
C ILE A 601 31.22 -25.73 -11.57
N PHE A 602 30.67 -24.61 -11.09
CA PHE A 602 29.95 -24.57 -9.83
C PHE A 602 28.77 -25.54 -9.79
N LEU A 603 27.93 -25.56 -10.82
CA LEU A 603 26.80 -26.49 -10.93
C LEU A 603 27.24 -27.96 -11.01
N LYS A 604 28.36 -28.23 -11.66
CA LYS A 604 28.94 -29.58 -11.76
C LYS A 604 29.48 -30.06 -10.41
N ASP A 605 30.21 -29.21 -9.71
CA ASP A 605 30.90 -29.58 -8.48
C ASP A 605 29.94 -29.57 -7.27
N TYR A 606 28.92 -28.70 -7.30
CA TYR A 606 27.99 -28.47 -6.19
C TYR A 606 26.51 -28.46 -6.61
N PRO A 607 26.00 -29.52 -7.26
CA PRO A 607 24.62 -29.55 -7.78
C PRO A 607 23.56 -29.45 -6.67
N ASN A 608 23.90 -29.85 -5.45
CA ASN A 608 23.00 -29.83 -4.29
C ASN A 608 23.15 -28.57 -3.43
N SER A 609 23.99 -27.61 -3.83
CA SER A 609 24.11 -26.34 -3.12
C SER A 609 22.83 -25.52 -3.25
N TYR A 610 22.44 -24.80 -2.21
CA TYR A 610 21.31 -23.88 -2.27
C TYR A 610 21.49 -22.74 -3.29
N LEU A 611 22.74 -22.48 -3.72
CA LEU A 611 23.07 -21.50 -4.76
C LEU A 611 22.96 -22.07 -6.18
N ALA A 612 22.73 -23.38 -6.35
CA ALA A 612 22.65 -24.02 -7.67
C ALA A 612 21.50 -23.45 -8.52
N GLU A 613 20.32 -23.25 -7.92
CA GLU A 613 19.17 -22.65 -8.61
C GLU A 613 19.51 -21.24 -9.13
N MET A 614 20.20 -20.42 -8.33
CA MET A 614 20.65 -19.09 -8.75
C MET A 614 21.70 -19.14 -9.87
N ALA A 615 22.63 -20.10 -9.80
CA ALA A 615 23.65 -20.28 -10.82
C ALA A 615 23.00 -20.65 -12.16
N GLN A 616 21.97 -21.50 -12.13
CA GLN A 616 21.21 -21.90 -13.32
C GLN A 616 20.36 -20.75 -13.87
N GLU A 617 19.66 -20.00 -13.02
CA GLU A 617 18.95 -18.78 -13.41
C GLU A 617 19.89 -17.77 -14.09
N LYS A 618 21.04 -17.48 -13.47
CA LYS A 618 22.04 -16.57 -14.05
C LYS A 618 22.53 -17.06 -15.42
N LEU A 619 22.86 -18.35 -15.56
CA LEU A 619 23.29 -18.94 -16.83
C LEU A 619 22.22 -18.84 -17.93
N SER A 620 20.95 -19.07 -17.58
CA SER A 620 19.83 -19.09 -18.56
C SER A 620 19.59 -17.76 -19.28
N VAL A 621 20.01 -16.64 -18.67
CA VAL A 621 19.82 -15.29 -19.21
C VAL A 621 21.06 -14.80 -19.99
N LEU A 622 22.18 -15.52 -19.92
CA LEU A 622 23.41 -15.13 -20.63
C LEU A 622 23.32 -15.47 -22.12
N PRO A 623 23.94 -14.67 -22.99
CA PRO A 623 24.00 -14.97 -24.41
C PRO A 623 24.70 -16.32 -24.64
N SER A 624 24.06 -17.19 -25.41
CA SER A 624 24.67 -18.40 -25.94
C SER A 624 25.74 -18.02 -26.96
N LYS A 625 26.91 -18.67 -26.89
CA LYS A 625 27.95 -18.53 -27.91
C LYS A 625 27.47 -18.98 -29.28
#